data_AF-Q8H1H2-F1
#
_entry.id   AF-Q8H1H2-F1
#
_cell.length_a   1.000
_cell.length_b   1.000
_cell.length_c   1.000
_cell.angle_alpha   90.00
_cell.angle_beta   90.00
_cell.angle_gamma   90.00
#
_symmetry.space_group_name_H-M   'P 1'
#
loop_
_entity.id
_entity.type
_entity.pdbx_description
1 polymer ?
#
loop_
_entity_poly.entity_id
_entity_poly.type
_entity_poly.pdbx_seq_one_letter_code
_entity_poly.pdbx_strand_id
1 'polypeptide(L)'
;HEAARKLRENQSTTSVQTEDLVEDPAQESADYHRNLGLQMVSGLSNELENVRKASLIDGENLSAAVMKLNHSLMKTKEFLDTDMRSLEDESKFRDTLTNFIQHAEQDITCILEEEKKIMSLVKSTGDYFHGNSGKDEGLRLFSVVSDFLIMLDKACTVVRNSTKLPVKIPKKGTLTSPSQESCPESLQDIRKQLFPAIQERQMHYSSSDDESSSP
;
A
#
# COMPACT_ATOMS: atom_id res chain seq x y z
N HIS A 1 -70.07 51.67 8.78
CA HIS A 1 -70.74 50.38 8.54
C HIS A 1 -69.68 49.29 8.65
N GLU A 2 -69.59 48.59 9.79
CA GLU A 2 -70.36 47.36 10.10
C GLU A 2 -69.50 46.14 9.67
N ALA A 3 -69.15 45.14 10.48
CA ALA A 3 -69.46 44.78 11.86
C ALA A 3 -68.33 43.89 12.43
N ALA A 4 -68.26 43.83 13.76
CA ALA A 4 -67.47 42.85 14.51
C ALA A 4 -68.40 41.79 15.15
N ARG A 5 -68.06 40.48 15.09
CA ARG A 5 -68.34 39.49 16.17
C ARG A 5 -67.76 38.07 15.96
N LYS A 6 -66.95 37.65 16.95
CA LYS A 6 -66.91 36.39 17.76
C LYS A 6 -66.62 34.98 17.16
N LEU A 7 -65.45 34.45 17.55
CA LEU A 7 -65.13 33.33 18.49
C LEU A 7 -65.84 31.95 18.40
N ARG A 8 -65.08 30.89 18.06
CA ARG A 8 -64.75 29.65 18.85
C ARG A 8 -63.97 28.66 17.96
N GLU A 9 -62.71 28.35 18.27
CA GLU A 9 -62.20 27.16 18.99
C GLU A 9 -62.53 25.83 18.30
N ASN A 10 -61.49 25.14 17.77
CA ASN A 10 -61.36 23.68 17.72
C ASN A 10 -59.88 23.31 17.61
N GLN A 11 -59.45 22.46 18.55
CA GLN A 11 -58.13 21.86 18.67
C GLN A 11 -57.83 20.96 17.47
N SER A 12 -56.57 20.99 17.01
CA SER A 12 -55.81 19.78 16.65
C SER A 12 -54.34 20.16 16.63
N THR A 13 -53.65 19.87 17.72
CA THR A 13 -52.20 19.94 17.83
C THR A 13 -51.59 18.93 16.86
N THR A 14 -50.87 19.46 15.89
CA THR A 14 -49.84 18.78 15.11
C THR A 14 -48.91 18.00 16.03
N SER A 15 -48.92 16.67 15.91
CA SER A 15 -47.86 15.81 16.44
C SER A 15 -47.24 15.06 15.28
N VAL A 16 -46.41 15.77 14.51
CA VAL A 16 -45.39 15.10 13.70
C VAL A 16 -44.31 14.70 14.70
N GLN A 17 -44.31 13.42 15.10
CA GLN A 17 -43.13 12.82 15.72
C GLN A 17 -42.04 12.82 14.67
N THR A 18 -41.21 13.87 14.70
CA THR A 18 -39.84 13.76 14.23
C THR A 18 -39.13 12.92 15.28
N GLU A 19 -38.86 11.68 14.92
CA GLU A 19 -37.92 10.84 15.65
C GLU A 19 -36.54 11.50 15.49
N ASP A 20 -36.25 12.41 16.42
CA ASP A 20 -34.97 13.08 16.58
C ASP A 20 -33.94 12.03 17.00
N LEU A 21 -33.38 11.34 16.01
CA LEU A 21 -32.08 10.69 16.13
C LEU A 21 -31.08 11.81 16.31
N VAL A 22 -30.87 12.22 17.56
CA VAL A 22 -29.72 13.06 17.92
C VAL A 22 -28.49 12.18 17.67
N GLU A 23 -27.98 12.20 16.44
CA GLU A 23 -26.63 11.72 16.16
C GLU A 23 -25.70 12.60 16.99
N ASP A 24 -24.96 11.95 17.90
CA ASP A 24 -23.96 12.62 18.72
C ASP A 24 -22.93 13.27 17.76
N PRO A 25 -22.69 14.59 17.82
CA PRO A 25 -21.70 15.25 16.97
C PRO A 25 -20.29 14.66 17.12
N ALA A 26 -20.00 14.01 18.26
CA ALA A 26 -18.75 13.26 18.44
C ALA A 26 -18.70 11.98 17.57
N GLN A 27 -19.84 11.32 17.35
CA GLN A 27 -19.97 10.13 16.50
C GLN A 27 -19.87 10.51 15.02
N GLU A 28 -20.49 11.62 14.59
CA GLU A 28 -20.37 12.16 13.22
C GLU A 28 -18.90 12.53 12.90
N SER A 29 -18.19 13.15 13.86
CA SER A 29 -16.76 13.45 13.73
C SER A 29 -15.89 12.19 13.63
N ALA A 30 -16.16 11.16 14.44
CA ALA A 30 -15.43 9.90 14.40
C ALA A 30 -15.64 9.16 13.07
N ASP A 31 -16.88 9.12 12.57
CA ASP A 31 -17.22 8.51 11.28
C ASP A 31 -16.63 9.30 10.11
N TYR A 32 -16.58 10.63 10.18
CA TYR A 32 -15.87 11.48 9.22
C TYR A 32 -14.38 11.12 9.13
N HIS A 33 -13.67 11.13 10.26
CA HIS A 33 -12.23 10.82 10.30
C HIS A 33 -11.94 9.40 9.83
N ARG A 34 -12.80 8.44 10.19
CA ARG A 34 -12.70 7.05 9.75
C ARG A 34 -12.88 6.93 8.24
N ASN A 35 -13.91 7.55 7.67
CA ASN A 35 -14.16 7.51 6.23
C ASN A 35 -13.06 8.20 5.43
N LEU A 36 -12.56 9.34 5.93
CA LEU A 36 -11.43 10.05 5.33
C LEU A 36 -10.16 9.19 5.33
N GLY A 37 -9.81 8.62 6.49
CA GLY A 37 -8.65 7.72 6.60
C GLY A 37 -8.77 6.50 5.68
N LEU A 38 -9.97 5.88 5.63
CA LEU A 38 -10.23 4.75 4.76
C LEU A 38 -10.12 5.11 3.27
N GLN A 39 -10.61 6.29 2.87
CA GLN A 39 -10.47 6.79 1.50
C GLN A 39 -8.99 6.93 1.13
N MET A 40 -8.20 7.59 1.98
CA MET A 40 -6.77 7.81 1.75
C MET A 40 -6.01 6.49 1.65
N VAL A 41 -6.19 5.59 2.63
CA VAL A 41 -5.46 4.32 2.69
C VAL A 41 -5.85 3.39 1.54
N SER A 42 -7.12 3.38 1.12
CA SER A 42 -7.56 2.60 -0.06
C SER A 42 -7.02 3.11 -1.40
N GLY A 43 -6.46 4.34 -1.43
CA GLY A 43 -5.81 4.91 -2.60
C GLY A 43 -4.37 4.42 -2.83
N LEU A 44 -3.70 3.90 -1.79
CA LEU A 44 -2.29 3.51 -1.84
C LEU A 44 -2.01 2.44 -2.90
N SER A 45 -2.97 1.54 -3.14
CA SER A 45 -2.88 0.54 -4.20
C SER A 45 -2.74 1.22 -5.57
N ASN A 46 -3.41 2.34 -5.83
CA ASN A 46 -3.26 3.05 -7.12
C ASN A 46 -1.93 3.80 -7.20
N GLU A 47 -1.49 4.44 -6.11
CA GLU A 47 -0.23 5.18 -6.07
C GLU A 47 1.00 4.26 -6.28
N LEU A 48 0.90 3.01 -5.84
CA LEU A 48 1.97 2.01 -5.94
C LEU A 48 1.71 0.96 -7.04
N GLU A 49 0.98 1.32 -8.11
CA GLU A 49 0.69 0.38 -9.21
C GLU A 49 1.97 -0.17 -9.86
N ASN A 50 3.00 0.66 -10.03
CA ASN A 50 4.27 0.23 -10.61
C ASN A 50 5.01 -0.79 -9.73
N VAL A 51 4.82 -0.74 -8.40
CA VAL A 51 5.38 -1.74 -7.48
C VAL A 51 4.73 -3.10 -7.71
N ARG A 52 3.40 -3.14 -7.90
CA ARG A 52 2.71 -4.38 -8.28
C ARG A 52 3.20 -4.92 -9.62
N LYS A 53 3.33 -4.07 -10.63
CA LYS A 53 3.85 -4.49 -11.94
C LYS A 53 5.27 -5.05 -11.82
N ALA A 54 6.14 -4.37 -11.07
CA ALA A 54 7.50 -4.83 -10.82
C ALA A 54 7.55 -6.16 -10.05
N SER A 55 6.60 -6.42 -9.14
CA SER A 55 6.52 -7.69 -8.40
C SER A 55 6.27 -8.94 -9.27
N LEU A 56 5.83 -8.74 -10.51
CA LEU A 56 5.61 -9.80 -11.50
C LEU A 56 6.85 -10.11 -12.33
N ILE A 57 7.90 -9.29 -12.22
CA ILE A 57 9.13 -9.44 -12.99
C ILE A 57 10.08 -10.37 -12.24
N ASP A 58 10.47 -11.46 -12.90
CA ASP A 58 11.56 -12.33 -12.43
C ASP A 58 12.90 -11.71 -12.85
N GLY A 59 13.52 -10.98 -11.92
CA GLY A 59 14.79 -10.29 -12.14
C GLY A 59 15.95 -11.25 -12.45
N GLU A 60 16.00 -12.42 -11.80
CA GLU A 60 17.07 -13.39 -12.05
C GLU A 60 16.96 -13.99 -13.44
N ASN A 61 15.75 -14.36 -13.86
CA ASN A 61 15.51 -14.87 -15.20
C ASN A 61 15.74 -13.79 -16.28
N LEU A 62 15.43 -12.52 -15.98
CA LEU A 62 15.76 -11.40 -16.86
C LEU A 62 17.28 -11.26 -17.04
N SER A 63 18.05 -11.23 -15.94
CA SER A 63 19.52 -11.17 -16.00
C SER A 63 20.10 -12.36 -16.75
N ALA A 64 19.59 -13.58 -16.51
CA ALA A 64 20.01 -14.78 -17.22
C ALA A 64 19.72 -14.71 -18.72
N ALA A 65 18.56 -14.17 -19.12
CA ALA A 65 18.20 -13.98 -20.53
C ALA A 65 19.13 -12.97 -21.22
N VAL A 66 19.44 -11.85 -20.57
CA VAL A 66 20.38 -10.83 -21.08
C VAL A 66 21.79 -11.42 -21.25
N MET A 67 22.28 -12.16 -20.26
CA MET A 67 23.56 -12.86 -20.35
C MET A 67 23.60 -13.87 -21.50
N LYS A 68 22.51 -14.65 -21.67
CA LYS A 68 22.40 -15.63 -22.76
C LYS A 68 22.42 -14.97 -24.13
N LEU A 69 21.75 -13.83 -24.27
CA LEU A 69 21.74 -13.04 -25.50
C LEU A 69 23.16 -12.56 -25.85
N ASN A 70 23.85 -11.95 -24.89
CA ASN A 70 25.24 -11.52 -25.06
C ASN A 70 26.18 -12.68 -25.43
N HIS A 71 26.07 -13.82 -24.75
CA HIS A 71 26.87 -15.00 -25.07
C HIS A 71 26.60 -15.55 -26.47
N SER A 72 25.34 -15.54 -26.91
CA SER A 72 24.98 -15.98 -28.26
C SER A 72 25.56 -15.05 -29.33
N LEU A 73 25.60 -13.74 -29.09
CA LEU A 73 26.26 -12.78 -29.97
C LEU A 73 27.76 -13.06 -30.06
N MET A 74 28.44 -13.26 -28.92
CA MET A 74 29.89 -13.57 -28.91
C MET A 74 30.20 -14.83 -29.70
N LYS A 75 29.41 -15.90 -29.55
CA LYS A 75 29.57 -17.13 -30.33
C LYS A 75 29.35 -16.91 -31.83
N THR A 76 28.40 -16.07 -32.19
CA THR A 76 28.10 -15.76 -33.60
C THR A 76 29.23 -14.94 -34.22
N LYS A 77 29.83 -14.01 -33.45
CA LYS A 77 31.02 -13.24 -33.83
C LYS A 77 32.25 -14.13 -33.98
N GLU A 78 32.48 -15.03 -33.03
CA GLU A 78 33.55 -16.03 -33.10
C GLU A 78 33.41 -16.87 -34.38
N PHE A 79 32.22 -17.42 -34.64
CA PHE A 79 31.94 -18.19 -35.86
C PHE A 79 32.21 -17.41 -37.16
N LEU A 80 31.87 -16.11 -37.20
CA LEU A 80 32.18 -15.25 -38.34
C LEU A 80 33.71 -15.10 -38.52
N ASP A 81 34.45 -14.93 -37.44
CA ASP A 81 35.90 -14.68 -37.44
C ASP A 81 36.73 -15.95 -37.69
N THR A 82 36.21 -17.14 -37.32
CA THR A 82 36.89 -18.43 -37.46
C THR A 82 36.44 -19.20 -38.69
N ASP A 83 35.19 -19.65 -38.70
CA ASP A 83 34.68 -20.62 -39.65
C ASP A 83 34.36 -19.99 -41.01
N MET A 84 34.07 -18.68 -41.03
CA MET A 84 33.75 -17.95 -42.27
C MET A 84 34.91 -17.18 -42.87
N ARG A 85 36.10 -17.27 -42.27
CA ARG A 85 37.29 -16.55 -42.72
C ARG A 85 37.79 -16.97 -44.11
N SER A 86 37.55 -18.22 -44.51
CA SER A 86 38.01 -18.77 -45.79
C SER A 86 36.99 -18.66 -46.93
N LEU A 87 35.77 -18.19 -46.66
CA LEU A 87 34.81 -17.88 -47.70
C LEU A 87 35.32 -16.67 -48.50
N GLU A 88 35.28 -16.74 -49.84
CA GLU A 88 35.60 -15.61 -50.72
C GLU A 88 34.89 -14.32 -50.25
N ASP A 89 35.54 -13.18 -50.48
CA ASP A 89 35.07 -11.84 -50.08
C ASP A 89 33.69 -11.45 -50.65
N GLU A 90 33.09 -12.29 -51.50
CA GLU A 90 31.80 -12.08 -52.18
C GLU A 90 30.61 -12.88 -51.57
N SER A 91 30.81 -13.50 -50.39
CA SER A 91 29.73 -14.24 -49.73
C SER A 91 28.67 -13.29 -49.15
N LYS A 92 27.55 -13.13 -49.88
CA LYS A 92 26.37 -12.37 -49.43
C LYS A 92 25.88 -12.75 -48.03
N PHE A 93 26.05 -14.02 -47.65
CA PHE A 93 25.71 -14.48 -46.30
C PHE A 93 26.64 -13.86 -45.25
N ARG A 94 27.95 -13.87 -45.50
CA ARG A 94 28.97 -13.29 -44.62
C ARG A 94 28.72 -11.80 -44.41
N ASP A 95 28.41 -11.07 -45.49
CA ASP A 95 28.09 -9.63 -45.41
C ASP A 95 26.80 -9.37 -44.60
N THR A 96 25.76 -10.16 -44.85
CA THR A 96 24.49 -10.05 -44.11
C THR A 96 24.69 -10.36 -42.63
N LEU A 97 25.46 -11.40 -42.31
CA LEU A 97 25.78 -11.78 -40.93
C LEU A 97 26.63 -10.73 -40.23
N THR A 98 27.60 -10.13 -40.93
CA THR A 98 28.43 -9.04 -40.41
C THR A 98 27.59 -7.84 -40.04
N ASN A 99 26.70 -7.40 -40.93
CA ASN A 99 25.77 -6.29 -40.67
C ASN A 99 24.82 -6.62 -39.51
N PHE A 100 24.29 -7.85 -39.46
CA PHE A 100 23.45 -8.30 -38.36
C PHE A 100 24.17 -8.22 -37.01
N ILE A 101 25.41 -8.73 -36.92
CA ILE A 101 26.21 -8.69 -35.69
C ILE A 101 26.48 -7.24 -35.27
N GLN A 102 26.82 -6.35 -36.21
CA GLN A 102 27.09 -4.94 -35.90
C GLN A 102 25.87 -4.24 -35.28
N HIS A 103 24.66 -4.51 -35.80
CA HIS A 103 23.43 -3.97 -35.22
C HIS A 103 23.08 -4.62 -33.88
N ALA A 104 23.16 -5.95 -33.81
CA ALA A 104 22.86 -6.69 -32.58
C ALA A 104 23.82 -6.31 -31.43
N GLU A 105 25.10 -6.03 -31.72
CA GLU A 105 26.09 -5.60 -30.74
C GLU A 105 25.70 -4.25 -30.09
N GLN A 106 25.15 -3.32 -30.87
CA GLN A 106 24.66 -2.03 -30.34
C GLN A 106 23.44 -2.23 -29.43
N ASP A 107 22.44 -2.98 -29.90
CA ASP A 107 21.21 -3.23 -29.15
C ASP A 107 21.49 -4.00 -27.85
N ILE A 108 22.32 -5.05 -27.91
CA ILE A 108 22.67 -5.88 -26.76
C ILE A 108 23.49 -5.10 -25.74
N THR A 109 24.39 -4.22 -26.19
CA THR A 109 25.14 -3.34 -25.28
C THR A 109 24.21 -2.41 -24.53
N CYS A 110 23.25 -1.78 -25.22
CA CYS A 110 22.24 -0.94 -24.59
C CYS A 110 21.41 -1.72 -23.55
N ILE A 111 20.97 -2.94 -23.89
CA ILE A 111 20.23 -3.81 -22.96
C ILE A 111 21.06 -4.15 -21.72
N LEU A 112 22.35 -4.48 -21.88
CA LEU A 112 23.26 -4.78 -20.76
C LEU A 112 23.45 -3.57 -19.83
N GLU A 113 23.60 -2.38 -20.39
CA GLU A 113 23.78 -1.16 -19.61
C GLU A 113 22.53 -0.78 -18.82
N GLU A 114 21.35 -0.85 -19.45
CA GLU A 114 20.08 -0.58 -18.78
C GLU A 114 19.75 -1.66 -17.74
N GLU A 115 19.99 -2.95 -18.01
CA GLU A 115 19.80 -4.02 -17.03
C GLU A 115 20.67 -3.79 -15.79
N LYS A 116 21.96 -3.49 -15.98
CA LYS A 116 22.89 -3.18 -14.88
C LYS A 116 22.42 -1.97 -14.06
N LYS A 117 21.98 -0.91 -14.73
CA LYS A 117 21.47 0.32 -14.09
C LYS A 117 20.21 0.04 -13.28
N ILE A 118 19.25 -0.69 -13.85
CA ILE A 118 18.02 -1.10 -13.17
C ILE A 118 18.36 -1.97 -11.94
N MET A 119 19.22 -2.97 -12.10
CA MET A 119 19.62 -3.84 -10.99
C MET A 119 20.33 -3.08 -9.87
N SER A 120 21.13 -2.06 -10.21
CA SER A 120 21.72 -1.16 -9.21
C SER A 120 20.67 -0.36 -8.44
N LEU A 121 19.62 0.14 -9.10
CA LEU A 121 18.52 0.86 -8.47
C LEU A 121 17.69 -0.07 -7.56
N VAL A 122 17.39 -1.29 -8.04
CA VAL A 122 16.71 -2.33 -7.26
C VAL A 122 17.50 -2.64 -6.00
N LYS A 123 18.81 -2.84 -6.12
CA LYS A 123 19.70 -3.07 -4.98
C LYS A 123 19.65 -1.91 -4.00
N SER A 124 19.88 -0.68 -4.46
CA SER A 124 19.85 0.51 -3.60
C SER A 124 18.51 0.69 -2.89
N THR A 125 17.40 0.29 -3.53
CA THR A 125 16.06 0.33 -2.93
C THR A 125 15.95 -0.72 -1.82
N GLY A 126 16.42 -1.95 -2.06
CA GLY A 126 16.49 -2.98 -1.03
C GLY A 126 17.35 -2.56 0.16
N ASP A 127 18.53 -2.00 -0.11
CA ASP A 127 19.48 -1.51 0.89
C ASP A 127 18.85 -0.39 1.76
N TYR A 128 17.98 0.44 1.20
CA TYR A 128 17.26 1.48 1.96
C TYR A 128 16.28 0.90 2.99
N PHE A 129 15.52 -0.13 2.63
CA PHE A 129 14.50 -0.71 3.52
C PHE A 129 15.05 -1.76 4.49
N HIS A 130 16.05 -2.54 4.06
CA HIS A 130 16.55 -3.69 4.81
C HIS A 130 18.00 -3.53 5.28
N GLY A 131 18.70 -2.48 4.88
CA GLY A 131 20.15 -2.38 5.04
C GLY A 131 20.87 -3.38 4.12
N ASN A 132 22.17 -3.59 4.36
CA ASN A 132 22.97 -4.54 3.57
C ASN A 132 22.75 -5.99 4.04
N SER A 133 21.48 -6.42 4.13
CA SER A 133 21.03 -7.62 4.84
C SER A 133 21.01 -8.89 4.01
N GLY A 134 21.26 -8.83 2.69
CA GLY A 134 21.24 -10.03 1.85
C GLY A 134 21.34 -9.74 0.36
N LYS A 135 21.62 -10.79 -0.42
CA LYS A 135 21.53 -10.77 -1.88
C LYS A 135 20.06 -10.74 -2.29
N ASP A 136 19.73 -10.00 -3.35
CA ASP A 136 18.41 -9.98 -4.00
C ASP A 136 17.23 -9.45 -3.15
N GLU A 137 17.52 -8.81 -2.02
CA GLU A 137 16.53 -8.18 -1.14
C GLU A 137 15.66 -7.13 -1.85
N GLY A 138 16.24 -6.39 -2.79
CA GLY A 138 15.52 -5.41 -3.59
C GLY A 138 14.43 -6.01 -4.46
N LEU A 139 14.65 -7.19 -5.07
CA LEU A 139 13.63 -7.86 -5.89
C LEU A 139 12.48 -8.38 -5.01
N ARG A 140 12.84 -9.01 -3.88
CA ARG A 140 11.86 -9.54 -2.92
C ARG A 140 10.98 -8.45 -2.31
N LEU A 141 11.52 -7.25 -2.10
CA LEU A 141 10.79 -6.11 -1.57
C LEU A 141 9.54 -5.79 -2.41
N PHE A 142 9.61 -5.84 -3.75
CA PHE A 142 8.45 -5.58 -4.60
C PHE A 142 7.32 -6.58 -4.35
N SER A 143 7.64 -7.86 -4.20
CA SER A 143 6.65 -8.91 -3.86
C SER A 143 6.03 -8.67 -2.49
N VAL A 144 6.84 -8.36 -1.48
CA VAL A 144 6.36 -8.09 -0.12
C VAL A 144 5.40 -6.90 -0.08
N VAL A 145 5.75 -5.79 -0.75
CA VAL A 145 4.88 -4.61 -0.81
C VAL A 145 3.62 -4.89 -1.63
N SER A 146 3.73 -5.64 -2.73
CA SER A 146 2.57 -6.06 -3.54
C SER A 146 1.56 -6.88 -2.73
N ASP A 147 2.04 -7.88 -1.98
CA ASP A 147 1.21 -8.72 -1.10
C ASP A 147 0.59 -7.90 0.03
N PHE A 148 1.36 -6.98 0.63
CA PHE A 148 0.85 -6.05 1.63
C PHE A 148 -0.31 -5.21 1.08
N LEU A 149 -0.18 -4.66 -0.13
CA LEU A 149 -1.24 -3.87 -0.76
C LEU A 149 -2.52 -4.70 -1.00
N ILE A 150 -2.37 -5.97 -1.39
CA ILE A 150 -3.51 -6.89 -1.52
C ILE A 150 -4.20 -7.12 -0.16
N MET A 151 -3.42 -7.30 0.90
CA MET A 151 -3.97 -7.44 2.26
C MET A 151 -4.64 -6.15 2.73
N LEU A 152 -4.05 -5.00 2.42
CA LEU A 152 -4.57 -3.68 2.75
C LEU A 152 -5.93 -3.42 2.07
N ASP A 153 -6.05 -3.73 0.78
CA ASP A 153 -7.30 -3.56 0.03
C ASP A 153 -8.44 -4.42 0.61
N LYS A 154 -8.11 -5.64 1.03
CA LYS A 154 -9.06 -6.54 1.73
C LYS A 154 -9.47 -5.96 3.08
N ALA A 155 -8.51 -5.50 3.89
CA ALA A 155 -8.78 -4.90 5.19
C ALA A 155 -9.66 -3.64 5.06
N CYS A 156 -9.35 -2.76 4.11
CA CYS A 156 -10.17 -1.58 3.78
C CYS A 156 -11.60 -1.97 3.43
N THR A 157 -11.78 -3.05 2.66
CA THR A 157 -13.11 -3.57 2.30
C THR A 157 -13.89 -4.09 3.50
N VAL A 158 -13.23 -4.85 4.40
CA VAL A 158 -13.85 -5.34 5.64
C VAL A 158 -14.29 -4.19 6.53
N VAL A 159 -13.41 -3.21 6.74
CA VAL A 159 -13.73 -2.01 7.53
C VAL A 159 -14.92 -1.27 6.90
N ARG A 160 -14.91 -1.01 5.60
CA ARG A 160 -16.02 -0.34 4.90
C ARG A 160 -17.36 -1.05 5.12
N ASN A 161 -17.36 -2.38 5.09
CA ASN A 161 -18.58 -3.19 5.19
C ASN A 161 -19.07 -3.35 6.64
N SER A 162 -18.17 -3.34 7.62
CA SER A 162 -18.51 -3.41 9.05
C SER A 162 -19.40 -2.24 9.52
N THR A 163 -19.37 -1.10 8.83
CA THR A 163 -20.22 0.06 9.11
C THR A 163 -21.53 0.13 8.35
N LYS A 164 -21.76 -0.77 7.39
CA LYS A 164 -23.02 -0.81 6.62
C LYS A 164 -24.11 -1.64 7.30
N LEU A 165 -23.82 -2.30 8.43
CA LEU A 165 -24.83 -3.01 9.20
C LEU A 165 -25.53 -1.99 10.12
N PRO A 166 -26.82 -1.68 9.92
CA PRO A 166 -27.58 -0.98 10.93
C PRO A 166 -27.63 -1.88 12.17
N VAL A 167 -27.24 -1.34 13.32
CA VAL A 167 -27.46 -1.96 14.62
C VAL A 167 -28.98 -2.18 14.76
N LYS A 168 -29.47 -3.36 14.38
CA LYS A 168 -30.82 -3.79 14.72
C LYS A 168 -30.82 -4.12 16.21
N ILE A 169 -31.14 -3.12 17.02
CA ILE A 169 -31.45 -3.30 18.43
C ILE A 169 -32.71 -4.19 18.50
N PRO A 170 -32.68 -5.39 19.08
CA PRO A 170 -33.91 -6.09 19.42
C PRO A 170 -34.50 -5.40 20.66
N LYS A 171 -35.72 -4.87 20.52
CA LYS A 171 -36.45 -4.28 21.65
C LYS A 171 -36.64 -5.33 22.76
N LYS A 172 -36.19 -4.91 23.94
CA LYS A 172 -36.27 -5.50 25.29
C LYS A 172 -37.53 -6.33 25.60
N GLY A 173 -37.32 -7.58 26.00
CA GLY A 173 -38.18 -8.34 26.90
C GLY A 173 -37.47 -8.48 28.26
N THR A 174 -38.24 -8.36 29.35
CA THR A 174 -37.79 -8.09 30.72
C THR A 174 -37.43 -9.37 31.53
N LEU A 175 -36.47 -9.22 32.47
CA LEU A 175 -36.05 -10.09 33.61
C LEU A 175 -35.10 -11.25 33.23
N THR A 176 -33.93 -11.52 33.85
CA THR A 176 -33.42 -11.35 35.23
C THR A 176 -31.88 -11.51 35.22
N SER A 177 -31.12 -10.77 36.03
CA SER A 177 -29.65 -10.96 36.28
C SER A 177 -29.38 -12.14 37.26
N PRO A 178 -28.13 -12.55 37.61
CA PRO A 178 -26.80 -12.02 37.26
C PRO A 178 -25.74 -13.08 36.87
N SER A 179 -24.61 -12.67 36.26
CA SER A 179 -23.29 -13.24 36.53
C SER A 179 -22.17 -12.34 36.02
N GLN A 180 -21.05 -12.43 36.72
CA GLN A 180 -19.90 -11.54 36.79
C GLN A 180 -19.09 -11.52 35.49
N GLU A 181 -18.48 -10.38 35.15
CA GLU A 181 -17.14 -10.36 34.53
C GLU A 181 -16.51 -8.96 34.57
N SER A 182 -15.20 -8.97 34.81
CA SER A 182 -14.31 -7.88 35.20
C SER A 182 -13.67 -7.14 34.02
N CYS A 183 -13.53 -5.81 34.18
CA CYS A 183 -12.50 -4.86 33.71
C CYS A 183 -11.95 -4.86 32.25
N PRO A 184 -11.74 -3.67 31.62
CA PRO A 184 -11.13 -3.54 30.28
C PRO A 184 -9.61 -3.30 30.34
N GLU A 185 -8.80 -4.35 30.40
CA GLU A 185 -7.31 -4.24 30.32
C GLU A 185 -6.70 -4.86 29.04
N SER A 186 -7.49 -5.60 28.24
CA SER A 186 -6.96 -6.40 27.12
C SER A 186 -6.48 -5.60 25.90
N LEU A 187 -7.00 -4.39 25.64
CA LEU A 187 -6.69 -3.66 24.41
C LEU A 187 -5.34 -2.93 24.42
N GLN A 188 -4.81 -2.58 25.59
CA GLN A 188 -3.51 -1.92 25.67
C GLN A 188 -2.36 -2.89 25.39
N ASP A 189 -2.51 -4.15 25.77
CA ASP A 189 -1.47 -5.17 25.58
C ASP A 189 -1.25 -5.53 24.10
N ILE A 190 -2.33 -5.60 23.33
CA ILE A 190 -2.25 -5.90 21.89
C ILE A 190 -1.47 -4.81 21.14
N ARG A 191 -1.67 -3.53 21.49
CA ARG A 191 -0.92 -2.42 20.87
C ARG A 191 0.57 -2.46 21.19
N LYS A 192 0.93 -2.84 22.42
CA LYS A 192 2.33 -2.96 22.86
C LYS A 192 3.04 -4.11 22.15
N GLN A 193 2.31 -5.18 21.83
CA GLN A 193 2.87 -6.36 21.16
C GLN A 193 3.06 -6.18 19.65
N LEU A 194 2.21 -5.38 18.98
CA LEU A 194 2.33 -5.16 17.53
C LEU A 194 3.33 -4.07 17.13
N PHE A 195 3.68 -3.14 18.02
CA PHE A 195 4.56 -2.01 17.67
C PHE A 195 5.62 -1.69 18.74
N PRO A 196 6.63 -2.56 18.93
CA PRO A 196 7.68 -2.34 19.93
C PRO A 196 8.44 -1.02 19.75
N ALA A 197 8.63 -0.59 18.49
CA ALA A 197 9.37 0.62 18.13
C ALA A 197 8.70 1.95 18.54
N ILE A 198 7.43 1.92 18.99
CA ILE A 198 6.70 3.11 19.44
C ILE A 198 6.88 3.31 20.96
N GLN A 199 7.12 2.24 21.71
CA GLN A 199 7.30 2.28 23.17
C GLN A 199 8.54 3.09 23.58
N GLU A 200 9.63 3.01 22.81
CA GLU A 200 10.90 3.69 23.12
C GLU A 200 10.84 5.22 23.01
N ARG A 201 9.76 5.80 22.45
CA ARG A 201 9.61 7.25 22.30
C ARG A 201 8.72 7.91 23.35
N GLN A 202 8.09 7.15 24.25
CA GLN A 202 7.35 7.72 25.38
C GLN A 202 8.33 8.12 26.50
N MET A 203 9.09 9.19 26.26
CA MET A 203 9.81 9.91 27.30
C MET A 203 8.78 10.56 28.24
N HIS A 204 8.79 10.14 29.50
CA HIS A 204 8.04 10.74 30.58
C HIS A 204 8.48 12.21 30.78
N TYR A 205 7.67 13.16 30.33
CA TYR A 205 7.76 14.55 30.80
C TYR A 205 7.19 14.60 32.22
N SER A 206 8.05 14.41 33.22
CA SER A 206 7.76 14.84 34.59
C SER A 206 8.11 16.32 34.68
N SER A 207 7.09 17.18 34.67
CA SER A 207 7.23 18.61 34.96
C SER A 207 7.37 18.78 36.47
N SER A 208 8.55 19.19 36.92
CA SER A 208 8.83 19.56 38.31
C SER A 208 9.12 21.05 38.35
N ASP A 209 8.14 21.85 38.79
CA ASP A 209 8.30 23.28 39.07
C ASP A 209 8.93 23.45 40.46
N ASP A 210 10.18 23.91 40.51
CA ASP A 210 10.81 24.45 41.72
C ASP A 210 10.87 25.99 41.60
N GLU A 211 9.95 26.67 42.28
CA GLU A 211 9.96 28.13 42.43
C GLU A 211 10.99 28.55 43.49
N SER A 212 12.04 29.25 43.03
CA SER A 212 13.05 29.90 43.87
C SER A 212 12.47 31.11 44.60
N SER A 213 12.72 31.20 45.91
CA SER A 213 12.61 32.46 46.65
C SER A 213 13.95 32.78 47.29
N SER A 214 14.55 33.91 46.90
CA SER A 214 15.25 34.88 47.76
C SER A 214 16.01 35.93 46.94
N PRO A 215 16.00 37.20 47.37
CA PRO A 215 17.21 37.99 47.48
C PRO A 215 17.83 37.87 48.88
#